data_AF-A0A9D7LR55-F1
#
_entry.id   AF-A0A9D7LR55-F1
#
_cell.length_a   1.000
_cell.length_b   1.000
_cell.length_c   1.000
_cell.angle_alpha   90.00
_cell.angle_beta   90.00
_cell.angle_gamma   90.00
#
_symmetry.space_group_name_H-M   'P 1'
#
loop_
_entity.id
_entity.type
_entity.pdbx_description
1 polymer ?
#
loop_
_entity_poly.entity_id
_entity_poly.type
_entity_poly.pdbx_seq_one_letter_code
_entity_poly.pdbx_strand_id
1 'polypeptide(L)'
;MATIDLDSIRMTSDAGQSLLANGAFSHKLDHWFFTVDNDPPWHIWSMPVAVLFDQGGLGVIASCLLVVLVLTRSGRRALGGDIASAGILPAMAGVLVIAMLDTLIDSPRILLLLLLLAWLGATRCRWRQART
;
A
#
# COMPACT_ATOMS: atom_id res chain seq x y z
N MET A 1 16.85 -12.27 20.31
CA MET A 1 17.31 -12.12 18.92
C MET A 1 18.74 -12.61 18.87
N ALA A 2 19.06 -13.50 17.92
CA ALA A 2 20.45 -13.89 17.68
C ALA A 2 21.04 -12.89 16.68
N THR A 3 22.21 -12.34 17.00
CA THR A 3 22.97 -11.49 16.08
C THR A 3 23.96 -12.37 15.34
N ILE A 4 24.04 -12.24 14.02
CA ILE A 4 25.03 -12.91 13.19
C ILE A 4 25.97 -11.82 12.66
N ASP A 5 27.27 -12.01 12.88
CA ASP A 5 28.32 -11.18 12.33
C ASP A 5 29.02 -11.94 11.20
N LEU A 6 29.20 -11.29 10.06
CA LEU A 6 29.75 -11.89 8.84
C LEU A 6 30.93 -11.04 8.40
N ASP A 7 32.06 -11.68 8.15
CA ASP A 7 33.26 -11.02 7.62
C ASP A 7 34.00 -11.96 6.67
N SER A 8 34.83 -11.38 5.80
CA SER A 8 35.74 -12.08 4.91
C SER A 8 35.07 -13.08 3.96
N ILE A 9 33.92 -12.70 3.40
CA ILE A 9 33.23 -13.51 2.40
C ILE A 9 34.07 -13.54 1.12
N ARG A 10 34.36 -14.73 0.60
CA ARG A 10 35.16 -14.93 -0.61
C ARG A 10 34.36 -15.71 -1.65
N MET A 11 34.36 -15.20 -2.87
CA MET A 11 33.84 -15.90 -4.04
C MET A 11 34.92 -15.84 -5.12
N THR A 12 35.29 -16.99 -5.67
CA THR A 12 36.35 -17.10 -6.68
C THR A 12 35.85 -17.81 -7.92
N SER A 13 36.34 -17.42 -9.10
CA SER A 13 36.13 -18.19 -10.33
C SER A 13 37.01 -19.45 -10.36
N ASP A 14 36.77 -20.34 -11.33
CA ASP A 14 37.59 -21.53 -11.57
C ASP A 14 39.06 -21.19 -11.89
N ALA A 15 39.33 -19.97 -12.37
CA ALA A 15 40.67 -19.45 -12.61
C ALA A 15 41.31 -18.79 -11.37
N GLY A 16 40.64 -18.83 -10.20
CA GLY A 16 41.13 -18.29 -8.93
C GLY A 16 40.96 -16.77 -8.76
N GLN A 17 40.25 -16.09 -9.66
CA GLN A 17 40.02 -14.64 -9.56
C GLN A 17 38.91 -14.34 -8.54
N SER A 18 39.09 -13.31 -7.70
CA SER A 18 38.04 -12.86 -6.77
C SER A 18 36.90 -12.20 -7.54
N LEU A 19 35.67 -12.66 -7.28
CA LEU A 19 34.45 -12.13 -7.87
C LEU A 19 33.76 -11.10 -6.97
N LEU A 20 34.13 -11.03 -5.69
CA LEU A 20 33.60 -10.03 -4.75
C LEU A 20 34.55 -8.82 -4.67
N ALA A 21 33.97 -7.62 -4.78
CA ALA A 21 34.72 -6.36 -4.67
C ALA A 21 34.94 -5.89 -3.22
N ASN A 22 34.05 -6.24 -2.28
CA ASN A 22 34.09 -5.79 -0.88
C ASN A 22 33.68 -6.92 0.09
N GLY A 23 34.33 -8.08 -0.01
CA GLY A 23 34.00 -9.24 0.83
C GLY A 23 34.35 -9.12 2.32
N ALA A 24 35.29 -8.24 2.67
CA ALA A 24 35.74 -7.97 4.04
C ALA A 24 35.03 -6.78 4.70
N PHE A 25 33.98 -6.24 4.05
CA PHE A 25 33.19 -5.11 4.55
C PHE A 25 34.00 -3.87 4.99
N SER A 26 35.24 -3.72 4.53
CA SER A 26 36.14 -2.61 4.89
C SER A 26 35.64 -1.28 4.35
N HIS A 27 34.84 -1.33 3.29
CA HIS A 27 34.08 -0.21 2.73
C HIS A 27 32.61 -0.30 3.11
N LYS A 28 32.31 -0.68 4.36
CA LYS A 28 30.93 -0.87 4.85
C LYS A 28 30.16 -1.80 3.91
N LEU A 29 28.99 -1.37 3.43
CA LEU A 29 28.09 -2.12 2.57
C LEU A 29 28.27 -1.80 1.07
N ASP A 30 29.37 -1.17 0.67
CA ASP A 30 29.62 -0.90 -0.75
C ASP A 30 29.58 -2.22 -1.54
N HIS A 31 28.83 -2.23 -2.64
CA HIS A 31 28.54 -3.39 -3.48
C HIS A 31 27.72 -4.53 -2.83
N TRP A 32 27.15 -4.30 -1.64
CA TRP A 32 26.18 -5.19 -1.00
C TRP A 32 24.80 -4.54 -1.00
N PHE A 33 23.87 -5.14 -1.74
CA PHE A 33 22.50 -4.66 -1.82
C PHE A 33 21.57 -5.55 -1.03
N PHE A 34 20.73 -4.95 -0.19
CA PHE A 34 19.63 -5.66 0.43
C PHE A 34 18.48 -5.70 -0.55
N THR A 35 18.04 -6.90 -0.89
CA THR A 35 16.76 -7.14 -1.55
C THR A 35 15.86 -7.91 -0.62
N VAL A 36 14.56 -7.64 -0.69
CA VAL A 36 13.54 -8.43 -0.01
C VAL A 36 12.90 -9.28 -1.09
N ASP A 37 13.55 -10.39 -1.44
CA ASP A 37 13.05 -11.34 -2.46
C ASP A 37 12.05 -12.35 -1.88
N ASN A 38 11.60 -12.15 -0.64
CA ASN A 38 10.66 -13.06 0.02
C ASN A 38 9.22 -12.63 -0.25
N ASP A 39 8.73 -12.87 -1.46
CA ASP A 39 7.32 -12.80 -1.81
C ASP A 39 6.66 -14.17 -1.56
N PRO A 40 5.74 -14.31 -0.60
CA PRO A 40 5.10 -15.58 -0.34
C PRO A 40 4.27 -16.03 -1.55
N PRO A 41 4.27 -17.32 -1.93
CA PRO A 41 3.55 -17.81 -3.11
C PRO A 41 2.02 -17.67 -3.03
N TRP A 42 1.49 -17.30 -1.86
CA TRP A 42 0.07 -17.03 -1.62
C TRP A 42 -0.27 -15.53 -1.62
N HIS A 43 0.69 -14.64 -1.86
CA HIS A 43 0.45 -13.20 -1.88
C HIS A 43 -0.25 -12.79 -3.19
N ILE A 44 -1.45 -12.22 -3.06
CA ILE A 44 -2.22 -11.71 -4.19
C ILE A 44 -1.99 -10.21 -4.25
N TRP A 45 -1.39 -9.72 -5.33
CA TRP A 45 -1.01 -8.32 -5.48
C TRP A 45 -2.16 -7.40 -5.89
N SER A 46 -3.32 -7.91 -6.31
CA SER A 46 -4.44 -7.05 -6.71
C SER A 46 -5.59 -7.16 -5.72
N MET A 47 -5.96 -6.03 -5.09
CA MET A 47 -7.03 -5.98 -4.09
C MET A 47 -8.37 -6.57 -4.58
N PRO A 48 -8.85 -6.34 -5.83
CA PRO A 48 -10.10 -6.94 -6.30
C PRO A 48 -10.05 -8.47 -6.32
N VAL A 49 -8.90 -9.05 -6.69
CA VAL A 49 -8.71 -10.50 -6.71
C VAL A 49 -8.58 -11.04 -5.29
N ALA A 50 -7.86 -10.34 -4.41
CA ALA A 50 -7.75 -10.70 -3.00
C ALA A 50 -9.15 -10.72 -2.33
N VAL A 51 -9.96 -9.68 -2.54
CA VAL A 51 -11.34 -9.60 -2.02
C VAL A 51 -12.22 -10.72 -2.60
N LEU A 52 -12.11 -11.01 -3.90
CA LEU A 52 -12.87 -12.10 -4.52
C LEU A 52 -12.47 -13.46 -3.93
N PHE A 53 -11.18 -13.69 -3.69
CA PHE A 53 -10.68 -14.94 -3.15
C PHE A 53 -11.06 -15.12 -1.66
N ASP A 54 -10.87 -14.08 -0.85
CA ASP A 54 -11.07 -14.14 0.61
C ASP A 54 -12.55 -14.02 1.02
N GLN A 55 -13.33 -13.21 0.31
CA GLN A 55 -14.71 -12.84 0.69
C GLN A 55 -15.75 -13.26 -0.36
N GLY A 56 -15.32 -13.83 -1.49
CA GLY A 56 -16.21 -14.24 -2.57
C GLY A 56 -16.93 -13.09 -3.26
N GLY A 57 -17.97 -13.41 -4.02
CA GLY A 57 -18.77 -12.43 -4.75
C GLY A 57 -19.45 -11.39 -3.84
N LEU A 58 -19.81 -11.76 -2.61
CA LEU A 58 -20.42 -10.82 -1.65
C LEU A 58 -19.43 -9.73 -1.23
N GLY A 59 -18.16 -10.07 -1.00
CA GLY A 59 -17.13 -9.09 -0.67
C GLY A 59 -16.87 -8.13 -1.82
N VAL A 60 -16.84 -8.63 -3.05
CA VAL A 60 -16.73 -7.78 -4.25
C VAL A 60 -17.91 -6.81 -4.35
N ILE A 61 -19.14 -7.30 -4.21
CA ILE A 61 -20.34 -6.47 -4.24
C ILE A 61 -20.28 -5.40 -3.14
N ALA A 62 -19.97 -5.79 -1.90
CA ALA A 62 -19.87 -4.86 -0.78
C ALA A 62 -18.80 -3.78 -1.02
N SER A 63 -17.64 -4.17 -1.55
CA SER A 63 -16.54 -3.26 -1.88
C SER A 63 -16.94 -2.28 -2.99
N CYS A 64 -17.57 -2.78 -4.06
CA CYS A 64 -18.08 -1.93 -5.13
C CYS A 64 -19.14 -0.94 -4.62
N LEU A 65 -20.08 -1.41 -3.79
CA LEU A 65 -21.10 -0.54 -3.19
C LEU A 65 -20.49 0.55 -2.32
N LEU A 66 -19.47 0.21 -1.51
CA LEU A 66 -18.75 1.19 -0.70
C LEU A 66 -18.07 2.25 -1.58
N VAL A 67 -17.37 1.83 -2.63
CA VAL A 67 -16.69 2.75 -3.56
C VAL A 67 -17.69 3.68 -4.24
N VAL A 68 -18.78 3.12 -4.81
CA VAL A 68 -19.83 3.92 -5.45
C VAL A 68 -20.46 4.89 -4.46
N LEU A 69 -20.74 4.44 -3.24
CA LEU A 69 -21.33 5.30 -2.20
C LEU A 69 -20.42 6.47 -1.85
N VAL A 70 -19.12 6.22 -1.68
CA VAL A 70 -18.13 7.24 -1.35
C VAL A 70 -18.02 8.25 -2.49
N LEU A 71 -17.79 7.79 -3.72
CA LEU A 71 -17.61 8.66 -4.89
C LEU A 71 -18.86 9.50 -5.19
N THR A 72 -20.05 8.91 -5.12
CA THR A 72 -21.30 9.63 -5.38
C THR A 72 -21.58 10.67 -4.30
N ARG A 73 -21.34 10.36 -3.03
CA ARG A 73 -21.59 11.30 -1.93
C ARG A 73 -20.54 12.40 -1.86
N SER A 74 -19.26 12.07 -1.99
CA SER A 74 -18.19 13.07 -2.01
C SER A 74 -18.31 13.96 -3.25
N GLY A 75 -18.63 13.40 -4.41
CA GLY A 75 -18.82 14.15 -5.65
C GLY A 75 -19.97 15.14 -5.58
N ARG A 76 -21.14 14.70 -5.10
CA ARG A 76 -22.29 15.59 -4.90
C ARG A 76 -22.00 16.73 -3.93
N ARG A 77 -21.20 16.49 -2.88
CA ARG A 77 -20.83 17.52 -1.91
C ARG A 77 -19.75 18.46 -2.42
N ALA A 78 -18.77 17.94 -3.15
CA ALA A 78 -17.75 18.75 -3.81
C ALA A 78 -18.39 19.74 -4.79
N LEU A 79 -19.37 19.28 -5.58
CA LEU A 79 -20.18 20.15 -6.46
C LEU A 79 -21.02 21.18 -5.69
N GLY A 80 -21.37 20.89 -4.43
CA GLY A 80 -22.06 21.81 -3.53
C GLY A 80 -21.15 22.80 -2.78
N GLY A 81 -19.84 22.83 -3.08
CA GLY A 81 -18.89 23.76 -2.48
C GLY A 81 -18.22 23.31 -1.17
N ASP A 82 -18.39 22.03 -0.78
CA ASP A 82 -17.69 21.47 0.38
C ASP A 82 -16.22 21.15 0.05
N ILE A 83 -15.31 21.98 0.58
CA ILE A 83 -13.86 21.87 0.39
C ILE A 83 -13.32 20.54 0.91
N ALA A 84 -13.86 20.01 2.02
CA ALA A 84 -13.40 18.74 2.57
C ALA A 84 -13.72 17.59 1.60
N SER A 85 -14.92 17.60 1.03
CA SER A 85 -15.33 16.61 0.03
C SER A 85 -14.57 16.76 -1.30
N ALA A 86 -14.16 17.98 -1.65
CA ALA A 86 -13.31 18.25 -2.82
C ALA A 86 -11.90 17.67 -2.69
N GLY A 87 -11.38 17.52 -1.46
CA GLY A 87 -10.12 16.80 -1.20
C GLY A 87 -10.28 15.28 -1.11
N ILE A 88 -11.38 14.80 -0.53
CA ILE A 88 -11.64 13.35 -0.34
C ILE A 88 -11.84 12.63 -1.68
N LEU A 89 -12.53 13.25 -2.65
CA LEU A 89 -12.80 12.63 -3.94
C LEU A 89 -11.51 12.24 -4.73
N PRO A 90 -10.55 13.16 -4.96
CA PRO A 90 -9.30 12.80 -5.63
C PRO A 90 -8.41 11.88 -4.77
N ALA A 91 -8.43 12.02 -3.44
CA ALA A 91 -7.73 11.09 -2.56
C ALA A 91 -8.25 9.65 -2.71
N MET A 92 -9.58 9.47 -2.74
CA MET A 92 -10.21 8.17 -2.96
C MET A 92 -9.88 7.62 -4.35
N ALA A 93 -9.89 8.46 -5.38
CA ALA A 93 -9.50 8.05 -6.73
C ALA A 93 -8.05 7.55 -6.80
N GLY A 94 -7.11 8.25 -6.16
CA GLY A 94 -5.71 7.83 -6.09
C GLY A 94 -5.55 6.49 -5.36
N VAL A 95 -6.23 6.31 -4.24
CA VAL A 95 -6.19 5.03 -3.50
C VAL A 95 -6.78 3.89 -4.33
N LEU A 96 -7.85 4.12 -5.10
CA LEU A 96 -8.43 3.09 -5.98
C LEU A 96 -7.46 2.65 -7.08
N VAL A 97 -6.69 3.59 -7.66
CA VAL A 97 -5.65 3.25 -8.64
C VAL A 97 -4.59 2.35 -8.01
N ILE A 98 -4.12 2.68 -6.80
CA ILE A 98 -3.14 1.86 -6.09
C ILE A 98 -3.73 0.49 -5.76
N ALA A 99 -4.99 0.43 -5.32
CA ALA A 99 -5.68 -0.82 -4.98
C ALA A 99 -5.86 -1.78 -6.16
N MET A 100 -5.82 -1.29 -7.41
CA MET A 100 -5.82 -2.19 -8.56
C MET A 100 -4.49 -2.92 -8.75
N LEU A 101 -3.39 -2.32 -8.27
CA LEU A 101 -2.02 -2.78 -8.49
C LEU A 101 -1.39 -3.44 -7.26
N ASP A 102 -1.88 -3.09 -6.06
CA ASP A 102 -1.38 -3.58 -4.78
C ASP A 102 -2.52 -3.94 -3.84
N THR A 103 -2.25 -4.85 -2.88
CA THR A 103 -3.23 -5.25 -1.86
C THR A 103 -3.01 -4.45 -0.58
N LEU A 104 -3.83 -3.40 -0.41
CA LEU A 104 -3.76 -2.52 0.76
C LEU A 104 -4.17 -3.19 2.07
N ILE A 105 -4.77 -4.38 2.00
CA ILE A 105 -5.32 -5.13 3.14
C ILE A 105 -4.19 -5.74 3.98
N ASP A 106 -3.06 -6.10 3.37
CA ASP A 106 -1.94 -6.77 4.04
C ASP A 106 -1.26 -5.89 5.09
N SER A 107 -1.46 -4.58 4.99
CA SER A 107 -0.99 -3.61 5.97
C SER A 107 -2.18 -3.04 6.75
N PRO A 108 -2.41 -3.48 8.01
CA PRO A 108 -3.56 -3.04 8.81
C PRO A 108 -3.70 -1.52 8.93
N ARG A 109 -2.56 -0.82 8.95
CA ARG A 109 -2.50 0.65 8.99
C ARG A 109 -3.02 1.30 7.70
N ILE A 110 -2.72 0.73 6.53
CA ILE A 110 -3.17 1.27 5.25
C ILE A 110 -4.65 0.96 5.05
N LEU A 111 -5.09 -0.24 5.41
CA LEU A 111 -6.50 -0.60 5.45
C LEU A 111 -7.31 0.36 6.33
N LEU A 112 -6.82 0.66 7.54
CA LEU A 112 -7.45 1.63 8.42
C LEU A 112 -7.59 3.01 7.76
N LEU A 113 -6.55 3.52 7.10
CA LEU A 113 -6.59 4.80 6.40
C LEU A 113 -7.61 4.80 5.25
N LEU A 114 -7.68 3.73 4.47
CA LEU A 114 -8.69 3.54 3.43
C LEU A 114 -10.10 3.57 4.02
N LEU A 115 -10.34 2.83 5.11
CA LEU A 115 -11.64 2.79 5.77
C LEU A 115 -12.03 4.15 6.37
N LEU A 116 -11.08 4.89 6.96
CA LEU A 116 -11.31 6.24 7.48
C LEU A 116 -11.62 7.22 6.34
N LEU A 117 -10.91 7.15 5.23
CA LEU A 117 -11.15 7.97 4.05
C LEU A 117 -12.55 7.68 3.47
N ALA A 118 -12.90 6.40 3.33
CA ALA A 118 -14.22 5.97 2.90
C ALA A 118 -15.31 6.45 3.88
N TRP A 119 -15.08 6.36 5.19
CA TRP A 119 -16.01 6.84 6.20
C TRP A 119 -16.22 8.36 6.12
N LEU A 120 -15.16 9.15 5.97
CA LEU A 120 -15.23 10.60 5.80
C LEU A 120 -15.95 11.00 4.50
N GLY A 121 -15.68 10.28 3.40
CA GLY A 121 -16.37 10.52 2.14
C GLY A 121 -17.85 10.13 2.18
N ALA A 122 -18.20 9.04 2.87
CA ALA A 122 -19.57 8.56 2.99
C ALA A 122 -20.40 9.38 3.99
N THR A 123 -19.81 9.83 5.10
CA THR A 123 -20.49 10.61 6.14
C THR A 123 -20.44 12.11 5.88
N ARG A 124 -21.44 12.87 6.37
CA ARG A 124 -21.38 14.33 6.32
C ARG A 124 -20.42 14.80 7.40
N CYS A 125 -19.24 15.26 7.00
CA CYS A 125 -18.40 16.03 7.90
C CYS A 125 -19.02 17.43 8.06
N ARG A 126 -19.96 17.59 9.01
CA ARG A 126 -20.44 18.92 9.44
C ARG A 126 -19.34 19.55 10.29
N TRP A 127 -18.22 19.93 9.68
CA TRP A 127 -17.36 20.95 10.26
C TRP A 127 -18.19 22.24 10.24
N ARG A 128 -18.86 22.48 11.37
CA ARG A 128 -19.70 23.64 11.61
C ARG A 128 -18.87 24.87 11.22
N GLN A 129 -19.31 25.60 10.19
CA GLN A 129 -18.80 26.91 9.83
C GLN A 129 -19.01 27.84 11.03
N ALA A 130 -18.10 27.77 12.01
CA ALA A 130 -18.00 28.72 13.09
C ALA A 130 -17.17 29.88 12.54
N ARG A 131 -17.81 30.72 11.72
CA ARG A 131 -17.47 32.13 11.44
C ARG A 131 -18.28 32.59 10.23
N THR A 132 -19.34 33.34 10.48
CA THR A 132 -19.46 34.79 10.19
C THR A 132 -20.64 35.31 11.00
#